data_AF-A0A6P7GSN5-F1
#
_entry.id   AF-A0A6P7GSN5-F1
#
_cell.length_a   1.000
_cell.length_b   1.000
_cell.length_c   1.000
_cell.angle_alpha   90.00
_cell.angle_beta   90.00
_cell.angle_gamma   90.00
#
_symmetry.space_group_name_H-M   'P 1'
#
loop_
_entity.id
_entity.type
_entity.pdbx_description
1 polymer ?
#
loop_
_entity_poly.entity_id
_entity_poly.type
_entity_poly.pdbx_seq_one_letter_code
_entity_poly.pdbx_strand_id
1 'polypeptide(L)'
;MQPIRDLFNSEKQMLTFEETVDLLENTHGTKDVLSVINKYTVDIPKLRKFLSKIHSYTSERSLKLKCTKLNKKITRQLTKGNYEDEEPDTDTSTELSQELNIQ
;
A
#
# COMPACT_ATOMS: atom_id res chain seq x y z
N MET A 1 6.07 -11.19 15.46
CA MET A 1 6.02 -10.74 14.06
C MET A 1 7.41 -10.87 13.48
N GLN A 2 7.55 -11.45 12.28
CA GLN A 2 8.84 -11.54 11.61
C GLN A 2 9.21 -10.17 11.04
N PRO A 3 10.48 -9.72 11.14
CA PRO A 3 10.88 -8.43 10.62
C PRO A 3 10.72 -8.39 9.10
N ILE A 4 10.26 -7.26 8.58
CA ILE A 4 10.06 -7.06 7.14
C ILE A 4 11.34 -7.31 6.33
N ARG A 5 12.53 -7.12 6.92
CA ARG A 5 13.82 -7.43 6.29
C ARG A 5 13.98 -8.91 5.94
N ASP A 6 13.43 -9.81 6.76
CA ASP A 6 13.47 -11.25 6.50
C ASP A 6 12.59 -11.65 5.31
N LEU A 7 11.53 -10.87 5.04
CA LEU A 7 10.78 -11.02 3.81
C LEU A 7 11.74 -10.82 2.63
N PHE A 8 12.43 -9.68 2.57
CA PHE A 8 13.30 -9.30 1.46
C PHE A 8 14.58 -10.15 1.32
N ASN A 9 15.02 -10.83 2.37
CA ASN A 9 16.17 -11.75 2.33
C ASN A 9 15.85 -13.15 1.77
N SER A 10 14.60 -13.44 1.41
CA SER A 10 14.21 -14.72 0.79
C SER A 10 14.56 -14.74 -0.71
N GLU A 11 15.19 -15.81 -1.19
CA GLU A 11 15.88 -15.92 -2.50
C GLU A 11 15.06 -15.69 -3.79
N LYS A 12 13.78 -15.32 -3.75
CA LYS A 12 12.98 -15.00 -4.96
C LYS A 12 11.92 -13.92 -4.68
N GLN A 13 12.38 -12.75 -4.25
CA GLN A 13 11.53 -11.57 -4.13
C GLN A 13 11.19 -11.00 -5.50
N MET A 14 9.98 -10.44 -5.63
CA MET A 14 9.54 -9.81 -6.88
C MET A 14 10.17 -8.43 -7.06
N LEU A 15 10.35 -7.70 -5.96
CA LEU A 15 10.98 -6.39 -5.89
C LEU A 15 11.93 -6.41 -4.69
N THR A 16 13.04 -5.71 -4.81
CA THR A 16 13.95 -5.43 -3.70
C THR A 16 13.29 -4.48 -2.69
N PHE A 17 13.90 -4.35 -1.52
CA PHE A 17 13.43 -3.42 -0.50
C PHE A 17 13.41 -1.97 -1.03
N GLU A 18 14.48 -1.56 -1.71
CA GLU A 18 14.62 -0.21 -2.27
C GLU A 18 13.56 0.08 -3.34
N GLU A 19 13.36 -0.84 -4.29
CA GLU A 19 12.31 -0.71 -5.31
C GLU A 19 10.91 -0.65 -4.70
N THR A 20 10.68 -1.37 -3.59
CA THR A 20 9.40 -1.33 -2.89
C THR A 20 9.16 0.02 -2.23
N VAL A 21 10.18 0.58 -1.58
CA VAL A 21 10.10 1.90 -0.96
C VAL A 21 9.85 2.95 -2.04
N ASP A 22 10.65 2.95 -3.10
CA ASP A 22 10.55 3.88 -4.21
C ASP A 22 9.19 3.78 -4.92
N LEU A 23 8.66 2.57 -5.13
CA LEU A 23 7.30 2.37 -5.65
C LEU A 23 6.25 3.01 -4.74
N LEU A 24 6.33 2.80 -3.43
CA LEU A 24 5.35 3.35 -2.48
C LEU A 24 5.41 4.88 -2.39
N GLU A 25 6.58 5.47 -2.59
CA GLU A 25 6.77 6.92 -2.65
C GLU A 25 6.28 7.50 -3.98
N ASN A 26 6.63 6.90 -5.12
CA ASN A 26 6.21 7.38 -6.44
C ASN A 26 4.71 7.17 -6.73
N THR A 27 4.07 6.21 -6.07
CA THR A 27 2.61 6.01 -6.15
C THR A 27 1.83 6.91 -5.20
N HIS A 28 2.51 7.56 -4.25
CA HIS A 28 1.92 8.55 -3.37
C HIS A 28 1.54 9.80 -4.16
N GLY A 29 0.30 10.28 -4.01
CA GLY A 29 -0.20 11.44 -4.75
C GLY A 29 -0.47 11.22 -6.26
N THR A 30 0.07 10.16 -6.87
CA THR A 30 -0.12 9.89 -8.30
C THR A 30 -1.53 9.41 -8.64
N LYS A 31 -2.09 9.99 -9.72
CA LYS A 31 -3.41 9.64 -10.27
C LYS A 31 -3.38 8.38 -11.14
N ASP A 32 -2.28 8.13 -11.85
CA ASP A 32 -2.05 6.95 -12.68
C ASP A 32 -1.02 6.03 -12.02
N VAL A 33 -1.48 5.14 -11.13
CA VAL A 33 -0.57 4.22 -10.43
C VAL A 33 -0.11 3.07 -11.32
N LEU A 34 -0.90 2.69 -12.34
CA LEU A 34 -0.54 1.59 -13.22
C LEU A 34 0.70 1.93 -14.06
N SER A 35 0.79 3.16 -14.59
CA SER A 35 1.99 3.60 -15.30
C SER A 35 3.24 3.60 -14.42
N VAL A 36 3.12 3.94 -13.14
CA VAL A 36 4.25 3.88 -12.19
C VAL A 36 4.63 2.43 -11.93
N ILE A 37 3.65 1.58 -11.62
CA ILE A 37 3.85 0.15 -11.35
C ILE A 37 4.54 -0.56 -12.51
N ASN A 38 4.13 -0.25 -13.75
CA ASN A 38 4.71 -0.84 -14.96
C ASN A 38 6.21 -0.57 -15.12
N LYS A 39 6.78 0.43 -14.43
CA LYS A 39 8.24 0.67 -14.40
C LYS A 39 9.00 -0.35 -13.56
N TYR A 40 8.33 -0.95 -12.56
CA TYR A 40 8.93 -1.91 -11.64
C TYR A 40 8.53 -3.34 -11.97
N THR A 41 7.29 -3.55 -12.41
CA THR A 41 6.76 -4.88 -12.67
C THR A 41 5.61 -4.88 -13.66
N VAL A 42 5.61 -5.88 -14.54
CA VAL A 42 4.51 -6.18 -15.45
C VAL A 42 3.46 -7.10 -14.80
N ASP A 43 3.83 -7.83 -13.74
CA ASP A 43 2.99 -8.81 -13.07
C ASP A 43 2.15 -8.18 -11.95
N ILE A 44 1.16 -7.35 -12.33
CA ILE A 44 0.26 -6.67 -11.38
C ILE A 44 -0.40 -7.63 -10.37
N PRO A 45 -0.93 -8.82 -10.75
CA PRO A 45 -1.52 -9.75 -9.78
C PRO A 45 -0.52 -10.25 -8.74
N LYS A 46 0.75 -10.42 -9.13
CA LYS A 46 1.84 -10.85 -8.26
C LYS A 46 2.25 -9.73 -7.32
N LEU A 47 2.28 -8.47 -7.80
CA LEU A 47 2.48 -7.28 -6.97
C LEU A 47 1.43 -7.19 -5.86
N ARG A 48 0.16 -7.40 -6.18
CA ARG A 48 -0.92 -7.33 -5.18
C ARG A 48 -0.74 -8.36 -4.07
N LYS A 49 -0.38 -9.60 -4.42
CA LYS A 49 -0.04 -10.64 -3.42
C LYS A 49 1.17 -10.24 -2.59
N PHE A 50 2.15 -9.61 -3.22
CA PHE A 50 3.35 -9.12 -2.55
C PHE A 50 3.05 -8.01 -1.54
N LEU A 51 2.23 -7.01 -1.91
CA LEU A 51 1.76 -5.95 -1.00
C LEU A 51 0.97 -6.51 0.18
N SER A 52 0.11 -7.52 -0.05
CA SER A 52 -0.60 -8.20 1.05
C SER A 52 0.35 -8.93 2.00
N LYS A 53 1.46 -9.48 1.47
CA LYS A 53 2.50 -10.10 2.29
C LYS A 53 3.27 -9.06 3.09
N ILE A 54 3.66 -7.92 2.51
CA ILE A 54 4.27 -6.82 3.26
C ILE A 54 3.34 -6.34 4.39
N HIS A 55 2.05 -6.18 4.09
CA HIS A 55 1.05 -5.78 5.06
C HIS A 55 0.94 -6.72 6.27
N SER A 56 1.07 -8.04 6.09
CA SER A 56 1.02 -9.01 7.19
C SER A 56 2.31 -9.11 8.00
N TYR A 57 3.46 -8.77 7.40
CA TYR A 57 4.77 -8.82 8.06
C TYR A 57 5.09 -7.54 8.85
N THR A 58 4.59 -6.38 8.41
CA THR A 58 4.83 -5.13 9.12
C THR A 58 3.82 -4.91 10.26
N SER A 59 4.27 -4.36 11.38
CA SER A 59 3.41 -3.79 12.43
C SER A 59 3.16 -2.29 12.22
N GLU A 60 3.91 -1.64 11.33
CA GLU A 60 3.88 -0.19 11.14
C GLU A 60 2.58 0.25 10.45
N ARG A 61 1.79 1.08 11.13
CA ARG A 61 0.47 1.53 10.65
C ARG A 61 0.56 2.29 9.34
N SER A 62 1.53 3.18 9.21
CA SER A 62 1.80 3.98 8.00
C SER A 62 2.04 3.09 6.78
N LEU A 63 2.88 2.05 6.91
CA LEU A 63 3.21 1.13 5.82
C LEU A 63 2.01 0.27 5.42
N LYS A 64 1.23 -0.20 6.41
CA LYS A 64 -0.05 -0.90 6.14
C LYS A 64 -1.00 -0.04 5.33
N LEU A 65 -1.19 1.22 5.74
CA LEU A 65 -2.04 2.17 5.05
C LEU A 65 -1.57 2.41 3.61
N LYS A 66 -0.26 2.59 3.39
CA LYS A 66 0.31 2.74 2.03
C LYS A 66 0.03 1.51 1.17
N CYS A 67 0.25 0.30 1.68
CA CYS A 67 -0.04 -0.95 0.96
C CYS A 67 -1.52 -1.09 0.60
N THR A 68 -2.43 -0.81 1.55
CA THR A 68 -3.89 -0.87 1.34
C THR A 68 -4.36 0.17 0.32
N LYS A 69 -3.90 1.43 0.46
CA LYS A 69 -4.23 2.52 -0.47
C LYS A 69 -3.75 2.20 -1.88
N LEU A 70 -2.53 1.69 -2.03
CA LEU A 70 -1.99 1.29 -3.33
C LEU A 70 -2.81 0.14 -3.94
N ASN A 71 -3.10 -0.93 -3.19
CA ASN A 71 -3.94 -2.03 -3.66
C ASN A 71 -5.33 -1.54 -4.12
N LYS A 72 -5.97 -0.63 -3.36
CA LYS A 72 -7.27 -0.05 -3.71
C LYS A 72 -7.18 0.78 -5.00
N LYS A 73 -6.14 1.60 -5.17
CA LYS A 73 -5.90 2.36 -6.41
C LYS A 73 -5.69 1.45 -7.63
N ILE A 74 -4.88 0.39 -7.50
CA ILE A 74 -4.67 -0.60 -8.56
C ILE A 74 -6.00 -1.23 -8.95
N THR A 75 -6.76 -1.75 -7.98
CA THR A 75 -8.07 -2.34 -8.24
C THR A 75 -8.98 -1.33 -8.92
N ARG A 76 -9.14 -0.11 -8.40
CA ARG A 76 -9.96 0.94 -9.02
C ARG A 76 -9.58 1.21 -10.47
N GLN A 77 -8.30 1.23 -10.83
CA GLN A 77 -7.87 1.47 -12.21
C GLN A 77 -8.10 0.28 -13.13
N LEU A 78 -7.93 -0.94 -12.62
CA LEU A 78 -8.26 -2.16 -13.35
C LEU A 78 -9.78 -2.30 -13.57
N THR A 79 -10.59 -1.88 -12.60
CA THR A 79 -12.06 -1.92 -12.70
C THR A 79 -12.63 -0.70 -13.41
N LYS A 80 -11.90 0.41 -13.58
CA LYS A 80 -12.38 1.66 -14.21
C LYS A 80 -12.83 1.51 -15.67
N GLY A 81 -12.64 0.35 -16.29
CA GLY A 81 -13.29 -0.02 -17.55
C GLY A 81 -14.79 -0.33 -17.40
N ASN A 82 -15.27 -0.63 -16.19
CA ASN A 82 -16.66 -1.00 -15.88
C ASN A 82 -17.11 -0.33 -14.57
N TYR A 83 -18.04 0.63 -14.70
CA TYR A 83 -18.82 1.30 -13.67
C TYR A 83 -18.18 2.46 -12.89
N GLU A 84 -18.92 3.57 -12.94
CA GLU A 84 -18.76 4.80 -12.17
C GLU A 84 -18.93 4.54 -10.68
N ASP A 85 -18.26 5.39 -9.89
CA ASP A 85 -18.49 5.77 -8.49
C ASP A 85 -18.99 4.70 -7.50
N GLU A 86 -18.25 4.48 -6.41
CA GLU A 86 -18.79 4.72 -5.06
C GLU A 86 -17.66 4.77 -4.00
N GLU A 87 -17.88 5.72 -3.09
CA GLU A 87 -17.28 6.01 -1.80
C GLU A 87 -15.96 6.81 -1.72
N PRO A 88 -16.02 8.06 -1.22
CA PRO A 88 -14.89 8.68 -0.56
C PRO A 88 -14.63 7.94 0.75
N ASP A 89 -13.44 7.35 0.89
CA ASP A 89 -12.94 6.94 2.21
C ASP A 89 -12.84 8.20 3.06
N THR A 90 -13.84 8.43 3.90
CA THR A 90 -13.72 9.35 5.02
C THR A 90 -12.67 8.77 5.96
N ASP A 91 -11.45 9.31 5.89
CA ASP A 91 -10.43 9.16 6.92
C ASP A 91 -10.97 9.85 8.18
N THR A 92 -11.88 9.18 8.89
CA THR A 92 -12.22 9.53 10.28
C THR A 92 -11.08 9.06 11.16
N SER A 93 -9.93 9.70 11.01
CA SER A 93 -8.99 9.86 12.11
C SER A 93 -9.62 10.86 13.07
N THR A 94 -10.60 10.40 13.87
CA THR A 94 -11.05 11.13 15.05
C THR A 94 -9.88 11.16 16.01
N GLU A 95 -9.25 12.33 16.05
CA GLU A 95 -8.23 12.73 17.02
C GLU A 95 -8.79 12.51 18.43
N LEU A 96 -8.38 11.43 19.08
CA LEU A 96 -8.73 11.15 20.47
C LEU A 96 -7.85 12.05 21.35
N SER A 97 -8.24 13.32 21.45
CA SER A 97 -7.70 14.24 22.46
C SER A 97 -8.12 13.73 23.84
N GLN A 98 -7.22 13.01 24.50
CA GLN A 98 -7.31 12.72 25.93
C GLN A 98 -6.98 14.00 26.69
N GLU A 99 -7.98 14.84 26.96
CA GLU A 99 -7.88 15.82 28.05
C GLU A 99 -8.03 15.07 29.38
N LEU A 100 -6.87 14.80 29.99
CA LEU A 100 -6.73 14.38 31.37
C LEU A 100 -7.04 15.60 32.26
N ASN A 101 -8.32 15.83 32.56
CA ASN A 101 -8.69 16.85 33.54
C ASN A 101 -8.54 16.28 34.96
N ILE A 102 -7.36 16.48 35.54
CA ILE A 102 -7.13 16.37 36.97
C ILE A 102 -7.78 17.59 37.62
N GLN A 103 -8.80 17.37 38.46
CA GLN A 103 -9.09 18.21 39.63
C GLN A 103 -9.86 17.41 40.68
#